data_AF-A0A7W1D441-F1
#
_entry.id   AF-A0A7W1D441-F1
#
_cell.length_a   1.000
_cell.length_b   1.000
_cell.length_c   1.000
_cell.angle_alpha   90.00
_cell.angle_beta   90.00
_cell.angle_gamma   90.00
#
_symmetry.space_group_name_H-M   'P 1'
#
loop_
_entity.id
_entity.type
_entity.pdbx_description
1 polymer ?
#
loop_
_entity_poly.entity_id
_entity_poly.type
_entity_poly.pdbx_seq_one_letter_code
_entity_poly.pdbx_strand_id
1 'polypeptide(L)'
;MNERRAAVERETTETKVRVSLDLDGGTVQASTGVGFFDHMLMQLGRHSRMGLDVEVQGDLGIDAHHTVEDTGIALGRALKHALGDKRGIRRYGDALVPMEESLAQIALDISGRPLLVYEGELRPGMVGAFDTELTPEFLNALCRGAEITLHVRLLRSANAHHAIEAVFKALARALGDAVRLDERGGDEVPSTKGVL
;
A
#
# COMPACT_ATOMS: atom_id res chain seq x y z
N MET A 1 0.51 -5.99 -24.46
CA MET A 1 0.91 -5.44 -23.15
C MET A 1 1.37 -6.61 -22.31
N ASN A 2 2.50 -6.49 -21.62
CA ASN A 2 2.88 -7.46 -20.60
C ASN A 2 1.78 -7.50 -19.52
N GLU A 3 1.55 -8.67 -18.93
CA GLU A 3 0.62 -8.77 -17.81
C GLU A 3 1.08 -7.86 -16.66
N ARG A 4 0.19 -7.01 -16.14
CA ARG A 4 0.47 -6.10 -15.02
C ARG A 4 0.35 -6.84 -13.69
N ARG A 5 1.12 -7.91 -13.59
CA ARG A 5 1.11 -8.89 -12.51
C ARG A 5 2.52 -9.14 -12.02
N ALA A 6 2.66 -9.38 -10.73
CA ALA A 6 3.92 -9.79 -10.15
C ALA A 6 3.70 -10.68 -8.93
N ALA A 7 4.60 -11.63 -8.73
CA ALA A 7 4.74 -12.37 -7.49
C ALA A 7 6.13 -12.10 -6.89
N VAL A 8 6.19 -11.88 -5.58
CA VAL A 8 7.42 -11.66 -4.83
C VAL A 8 7.43 -12.58 -3.63
N GLU A 9 8.52 -13.32 -3.47
CA GLU A 9 8.85 -14.04 -2.24
C GLU A 9 10.06 -13.38 -1.58
N ARG A 10 10.00 -13.20 -0.26
CA ARG A 10 11.07 -12.63 0.55
C ARG A 10 11.19 -13.45 1.83
N GLU A 11 12.40 -13.92 2.13
CA GLU A 11 12.68 -14.74 3.30
C GLU A 11 13.89 -14.16 4.05
N THR A 12 13.74 -13.99 5.35
CA THR A 12 14.79 -13.64 6.32
C THR A 12 14.76 -14.65 7.46
N THR A 13 15.60 -14.45 8.48
CA THR A 13 15.53 -15.24 9.72
C THR A 13 14.31 -14.90 10.58
N GLU A 14 13.62 -13.79 10.29
CA GLU A 14 12.48 -13.27 11.07
C GLU A 14 11.16 -13.58 10.37
N THR A 15 11.11 -13.46 9.04
CA THR A 15 9.87 -13.62 8.27
C THR A 15 10.05 -14.38 6.95
N LYS A 16 8.95 -14.99 6.50
CA LYS A 16 8.77 -15.49 5.14
C LYS A 16 7.49 -14.89 4.58
N VAL A 17 7.63 -14.04 3.56
CA VAL A 17 6.55 -13.27 2.94
C VAL A 17 6.39 -13.68 1.49
N ARG A 18 5.16 -13.98 1.07
CA ARG A 18 4.76 -14.13 -0.32
C ARG A 18 3.66 -13.13 -0.64
N VAL A 19 3.85 -12.38 -1.73
CA VAL A 19 2.85 -11.47 -2.28
C VAL A 19 2.62 -11.78 -3.75
N SER A 20 1.38 -11.95 -4.16
CA SER A 20 0.96 -11.88 -5.58
C SER A 20 0.05 -10.68 -5.79
N LEU A 21 0.34 -9.88 -6.81
CA LEU A 21 -0.36 -8.64 -7.13
C LEU A 21 -0.77 -8.64 -8.59
N ASP A 22 -2.01 -8.26 -8.86
CA ASP A 22 -2.56 -8.02 -10.20
C ASP A 22 -3.23 -6.64 -10.24
N LEU A 23 -2.64 -5.71 -10.97
CA LEU A 23 -3.14 -4.32 -11.06
C LEU A 23 -4.49 -4.22 -11.79
N ASP A 24 -4.87 -5.27 -12.54
CA ASP A 24 -6.07 -5.32 -13.38
C ASP A 24 -7.25 -6.05 -12.71
N GLY A 25 -7.09 -6.46 -11.44
CA GLY A 25 -8.13 -7.12 -10.64
C GLY A 25 -7.76 -8.52 -10.21
N GLY A 26 -8.72 -9.28 -9.71
CA GLY A 26 -8.48 -10.64 -9.21
C GLY A 26 -9.02 -10.85 -7.80
N THR A 27 -8.58 -11.94 -7.18
CA THR A 27 -8.95 -12.30 -5.81
C THR A 27 -8.20 -11.44 -4.80
N VAL A 28 -8.83 -11.20 -3.65
CA VAL A 28 -8.22 -10.45 -2.54
C VAL A 28 -8.26 -11.33 -1.30
N GLN A 29 -7.09 -11.67 -0.77
CA GLN A 29 -6.92 -12.43 0.46
C GLN A 29 -5.61 -12.06 1.16
N ALA A 30 -5.59 -12.14 2.48
CA ALA A 30 -4.41 -11.89 3.29
C ALA A 30 -4.40 -12.81 4.50
N SER A 31 -3.24 -13.39 4.79
CA SER A 31 -2.96 -14.23 5.95
C SER A 31 -1.58 -13.90 6.49
N THR A 32 -1.50 -12.89 7.35
CA THR A 32 -0.26 -12.42 7.98
C THR A 32 -0.06 -12.94 9.40
N GLY A 33 -1.12 -13.52 9.98
CA GLY A 33 -1.18 -13.86 11.41
C GLY A 33 -1.58 -12.69 12.31
N VAL A 34 -1.73 -11.47 11.76
CA VAL A 34 -2.22 -10.28 12.47
C VAL A 34 -3.57 -9.86 11.87
N GLY A 35 -4.67 -10.32 12.48
CA GLY A 35 -6.00 -10.22 11.86
C GLY A 35 -6.48 -8.81 11.50
N PHE A 36 -6.09 -7.77 12.25
CA PHE A 36 -6.41 -6.38 11.87
C PHE A 36 -5.61 -5.93 10.63
N PHE A 37 -4.35 -6.36 10.50
CA PHE A 37 -3.55 -6.07 9.32
C PHE A 37 -4.05 -6.82 8.08
N ASP A 38 -4.50 -8.06 8.25
CA ASP A 38 -5.18 -8.82 7.19
C ASP A 38 -6.41 -8.05 6.65
N HIS A 39 -7.23 -7.53 7.57
CA HIS A 39 -8.36 -6.66 7.21
C HIS A 39 -7.91 -5.42 6.43
N MET A 40 -6.86 -4.73 6.87
CA MET A 40 -6.31 -3.56 6.17
C MET A 40 -5.79 -3.88 4.76
N LEU A 41 -5.07 -4.99 4.57
CA LEU A 41 -4.61 -5.45 3.25
C LEU A 41 -5.79 -5.83 2.35
N MET A 42 -6.83 -6.45 2.89
CA MET A 42 -8.07 -6.73 2.15
C MET A 42 -8.78 -5.43 1.72
N GLN A 43 -8.83 -4.40 2.58
CA GLN A 43 -9.34 -3.08 2.19
C GLN A 43 -8.49 -2.47 1.05
N LEU A 44 -7.16 -2.62 1.11
CA LEU A 44 -6.24 -2.13 0.09
C LEU A 44 -6.54 -2.75 -1.28
N GLY A 45 -6.58 -4.08 -1.38
CA GLY A 45 -6.92 -4.77 -2.64
C GLY A 45 -8.34 -4.42 -3.13
N ARG A 46 -9.33 -4.48 -2.23
CA ARG A 46 -10.75 -4.27 -2.58
C ARG A 46 -11.03 -2.88 -3.13
N HIS A 47 -10.49 -1.83 -2.49
CA HIS A 47 -10.79 -0.44 -2.85
C HIS A 47 -9.90 0.11 -3.96
N SER A 48 -8.75 -0.53 -4.24
CA SER A 48 -7.93 -0.24 -5.43
C SER A 48 -8.41 -0.94 -6.69
N ARG A 49 -9.28 -1.96 -6.54
CA ARG A 49 -9.72 -2.87 -7.61
C ARG A 49 -8.59 -3.77 -8.15
N MET A 50 -7.59 -4.05 -7.33
CA MET A 50 -6.48 -4.94 -7.67
C MET A 50 -6.69 -6.32 -7.04
N GLY A 51 -6.16 -7.36 -7.68
CA GLY A 51 -5.98 -8.67 -7.05
C GLY A 51 -4.78 -8.61 -6.11
N LEU A 52 -4.95 -9.09 -4.88
CA LEU A 52 -3.92 -9.06 -3.85
C LEU A 52 -3.99 -10.33 -3.01
N ASP A 53 -2.94 -11.13 -3.08
CA ASP A 53 -2.77 -12.33 -2.28
C ASP A 53 -1.51 -12.20 -1.43
N VAL A 54 -1.65 -12.29 -0.11
CA VAL A 54 -0.56 -12.12 0.85
C VAL A 54 -0.54 -13.27 1.83
N GLU A 55 0.60 -13.96 1.92
CA GLU A 55 0.87 -14.99 2.92
C GLU A 55 2.15 -14.64 3.67
N VAL A 56 2.09 -14.67 5.01
CA VAL A 56 3.26 -14.39 5.85
C VAL A 56 3.37 -15.41 6.98
N GLN A 57 4.60 -15.85 7.21
CA GLN A 57 5.02 -16.51 8.44
C GLN A 57 6.03 -15.59 9.11
N GLY A 58 5.69 -15.05 10.27
CA GLY A 58 6.55 -14.13 11.01
C GLY A 58 6.76 -14.56 12.46
N ASP A 59 7.70 -13.90 13.11
CA ASP A 59 8.12 -14.08 14.49
C ASP A 59 7.19 -13.40 15.51
N LEU A 60 5.88 -13.60 15.38
CA LEU A 60 4.84 -12.96 16.20
C LEU A 60 4.93 -13.21 17.71
N GLY A 61 5.82 -14.10 18.16
CA GLY A 61 6.17 -14.26 19.57
C GLY A 61 7.05 -13.13 20.12
N ILE A 62 7.68 -12.32 19.26
CA ILE A 62 8.39 -11.09 19.61
C ILE A 62 7.37 -9.93 19.57
N ASP A 63 6.94 -9.55 18.37
CA ASP A 63 5.85 -8.62 18.08
C ASP A 63 5.42 -8.72 16.60
N ALA A 64 4.59 -7.79 16.13
CA ALA A 64 4.14 -7.73 14.73
C ALA A 64 5.04 -6.89 13.81
N HIS A 65 6.11 -6.29 14.31
CA HIS A 65 6.90 -5.29 13.60
C HIS A 65 7.51 -5.86 12.32
N HIS A 66 8.33 -6.91 12.44
CA HIS A 66 8.99 -7.51 11.27
C HIS A 66 7.95 -8.04 10.27
N THR A 67 6.87 -8.64 10.76
CA THR A 67 5.76 -9.13 9.90
C THR A 67 5.17 -8.00 9.06
N VAL A 68 4.87 -6.84 9.67
CA VAL A 68 4.24 -5.71 8.99
C VAL A 68 5.22 -4.99 8.06
N GLU A 69 6.45 -4.73 8.51
CA GLU A 69 7.49 -4.08 7.69
C GLU A 69 7.81 -4.92 6.46
N ASP A 70 8.09 -6.20 6.63
CA ASP A 70 8.50 -7.08 5.54
C ASP A 70 7.38 -7.33 4.53
N THR A 71 6.13 -7.32 4.99
CA THR A 71 4.95 -7.30 4.11
C THR A 71 4.91 -6.02 3.27
N GLY A 72 5.15 -4.86 3.88
CA GLY A 72 5.23 -3.58 3.17
C GLY A 72 6.32 -3.58 2.10
N ILE A 73 7.52 -4.09 2.43
CA ILE A 73 8.64 -4.22 1.47
C ILE A 73 8.27 -5.13 0.30
N ALA A 74 7.74 -6.33 0.58
CA ALA A 74 7.41 -7.31 -0.45
C ALA A 74 6.28 -6.82 -1.37
N LEU A 75 5.24 -6.21 -0.79
CA LEU A 75 4.14 -5.61 -1.54
C LEU A 75 4.62 -4.45 -2.41
N GLY A 76 5.49 -3.59 -1.87
CA GLY A 76 6.08 -2.50 -2.65
C GLY A 76 6.87 -3.01 -3.86
N ARG A 77 7.68 -4.05 -3.66
CA ARG A 77 8.42 -4.70 -4.77
C ARG A 77 7.48 -5.32 -5.81
N ALA A 78 6.41 -5.98 -5.37
CA ALA A 78 5.41 -6.53 -6.28
C ALA A 78 4.74 -5.43 -7.10
N LEU A 79 4.39 -4.30 -6.47
CA LEU A 79 3.86 -3.12 -7.15
C LEU A 79 4.85 -2.57 -8.19
N LYS A 80 6.11 -2.39 -7.81
CA LYS A 80 7.16 -1.92 -8.74
C LYS A 80 7.30 -2.85 -9.95
N HIS A 81 7.33 -4.16 -9.73
CA HIS A 81 7.45 -5.15 -10.81
C HIS A 81 6.22 -5.16 -11.72
N ALA A 82 5.01 -5.13 -11.14
CA ALA A 82 3.76 -5.14 -11.90
C ALA A 82 3.55 -3.86 -12.73
N LEU A 83 4.14 -2.73 -12.30
CA LEU A 83 4.13 -1.46 -13.04
C LEU A 83 5.09 -1.45 -14.24
N GLY A 84 6.11 -2.31 -14.27
CA GLY A 84 7.10 -2.38 -15.35
C GLY A 84 7.69 -1.00 -15.69
N ASP A 85 7.63 -0.62 -16.96
CA ASP A 85 8.18 0.63 -17.48
C ASP A 85 7.32 1.87 -17.15
N LYS A 86 6.23 1.71 -16.38
CA LYS A 86 5.31 2.78 -15.95
C LYS A 86 4.74 3.60 -17.12
N ARG A 87 4.64 2.98 -18.30
CA ARG A 87 4.12 3.60 -19.52
C ARG A 87 2.60 3.63 -19.53
N GLY A 88 2.05 4.73 -20.01
CA GLY A 88 0.61 4.92 -20.19
C GLY A 88 -0.21 4.98 -18.91
N ILE A 89 0.39 4.95 -17.72
CA ILE A 89 -0.34 5.09 -16.45
C ILE A 89 -0.64 6.57 -16.15
N ARG A 90 -1.63 6.82 -15.29
CA ARG A 90 -1.93 8.17 -14.78
C ARG A 90 -0.82 8.75 -13.90
N ARG A 91 0.00 7.89 -13.29
CA ARG A 91 1.13 8.19 -12.39
C ARG A 91 0.75 8.84 -11.06
N TYR A 92 -0.16 9.80 -11.08
CA TYR A 92 -0.66 10.49 -9.92
C TYR A 92 -2.03 9.97 -9.50
N GLY A 93 -2.26 9.93 -8.20
CA GLY A 93 -3.57 9.67 -7.63
C GLY A 93 -3.73 10.33 -6.28
N ASP A 94 -4.96 10.70 -5.96
CA ASP A 94 -5.31 11.31 -4.69
C ASP A 94 -6.66 10.81 -4.22
N ALA A 95 -6.87 10.85 -2.91
CA ALA A 95 -8.15 10.48 -2.34
C ALA A 95 -8.36 11.17 -0.98
N LEU A 96 -9.59 11.61 -0.74
CA LEU A 96 -10.09 12.04 0.56
C LEU A 96 -11.16 11.04 1.00
N VAL A 97 -10.91 10.30 2.09
CA VAL A 97 -11.79 9.20 2.52
C VAL A 97 -12.14 9.34 4.00
N PRO A 98 -13.43 9.40 4.34
CA PRO A 98 -13.88 9.31 5.72
C PRO A 98 -14.01 7.84 6.18
N MET A 99 -13.92 7.65 7.49
CA MET A 99 -14.44 6.48 8.20
C MET A 99 -15.08 7.00 9.47
N GLU A 100 -16.40 7.12 9.47
CA GLU A 100 -17.16 7.82 10.51
C GLU A 100 -16.57 9.21 10.83
N GLU A 101 -16.07 9.42 12.04
CA GLU A 101 -15.50 10.69 12.51
C GLU A 101 -14.06 10.94 12.03
N SER A 102 -13.40 9.90 11.52
CA SER A 102 -12.03 9.97 11.01
C SER A 102 -12.00 10.36 9.53
N LEU A 103 -10.97 11.09 9.11
CA LEU A 103 -10.82 11.59 7.74
C LEU A 103 -9.35 11.57 7.32
N ALA A 104 -9.04 10.81 6.27
CA ALA A 104 -7.69 10.70 5.73
C ALA A 104 -7.61 11.25 4.29
N GLN A 105 -6.54 11.99 4.01
CA GLN A 105 -6.17 12.47 2.69
C GLN A 105 -4.87 11.79 2.23
N ILE A 106 -4.86 11.28 1.00
CA ILE A 106 -3.68 10.73 0.35
C ILE A 106 -3.40 11.50 -0.94
N ALA A 107 -2.12 11.76 -1.19
CA ALA A 107 -1.62 12.13 -2.52
C ALA A 107 -0.40 11.26 -2.85
N LEU A 108 -0.40 10.66 -4.04
CA LEU A 108 0.55 9.63 -4.46
C LEU A 108 1.14 9.99 -5.83
N ASP A 109 2.46 9.83 -5.98
CA ASP A 109 3.20 9.92 -7.24
C ASP A 109 4.04 8.64 -7.45
N ILE A 110 3.74 7.90 -8.53
CA ILE A 110 4.56 6.77 -9.01
C ILE A 110 5.83 7.32 -9.65
N SER A 111 6.77 7.69 -8.79
CA SER A 111 7.78 8.68 -9.11
C SER A 111 9.18 8.12 -9.37
N GLY A 112 9.43 6.87 -8.97
CA GLY A 112 10.78 6.31 -8.86
C GLY A 112 11.57 6.87 -7.67
N ARG A 113 10.93 7.62 -6.76
CA ARG A 113 11.57 8.30 -5.63
C ARG A 113 10.85 7.94 -4.34
N PRO A 114 11.45 7.08 -3.48
CA PRO A 114 10.82 6.67 -2.24
C PRO A 114 10.76 7.86 -1.26
N LEU A 115 9.55 8.24 -0.85
CA LEU A 115 9.33 9.25 0.17
C LEU A 115 7.97 9.01 0.83
N LEU A 116 7.94 8.95 2.16
CA LEU A 116 6.71 9.06 2.94
C LEU A 116 6.72 10.40 3.66
N VAL A 117 5.62 11.14 3.54
CA VAL A 117 5.30 12.27 4.42
C VAL A 117 4.00 11.92 5.13
N TYR A 118 4.06 11.74 6.45
CA TYR A 118 2.90 11.41 7.27
C TYR A 118 2.61 12.56 8.25
N GLU A 119 1.46 13.19 8.11
CA GLU A 119 1.00 14.27 8.97
C GLU A 119 -0.30 13.87 9.69
N GLY A 120 -0.32 13.98 11.00
CA GLY A 120 -1.51 13.77 11.82
C GLY A 120 -1.25 12.80 12.97
N GLU A 121 -2.13 12.85 13.96
CA GLU A 121 -1.97 12.09 15.20
C GLU A 121 -2.81 10.81 15.16
N LEU A 122 -2.13 9.68 15.25
CA LEU A 122 -2.74 8.40 15.57
C LEU A 122 -2.43 8.12 17.05
N ARG A 123 -3.46 7.86 17.85
CA ARG A 123 -3.28 7.59 19.27
C ARG A 123 -2.49 6.28 19.44
N PRO A 124 -1.35 6.28 20.16
CA PRO A 124 -0.61 5.06 20.44
C PRO A 124 -1.47 4.03 21.17
N GLY A 125 -1.30 2.76 20.83
CA GLY A 125 -2.02 1.64 21.42
C GLY A 125 -2.23 0.49 20.44
N MET A 126 -3.12 -0.42 20.81
CA MET A 126 -3.40 -1.64 20.05
C MET A 126 -4.81 -1.62 19.46
N VAL A 127 -4.93 -2.05 18.20
CA VAL A 127 -6.20 -2.45 17.58
C VAL A 127 -6.16 -3.95 17.39
N GLY A 128 -6.72 -4.69 18.35
CA GLY A 128 -6.52 -6.15 18.42
C GLY A 128 -5.05 -6.47 18.70
N ALA A 129 -4.41 -7.21 17.78
CA ALA A 129 -2.99 -7.56 17.85
C ALA A 129 -2.08 -6.63 17.01
N PHE A 130 -2.62 -5.53 16.47
CA PHE A 130 -1.87 -4.59 15.66
C PHE A 130 -1.55 -3.33 16.46
N ASP A 131 -0.28 -3.01 16.59
CA ASP A 131 0.15 -1.73 17.16
C ASP A 131 -0.10 -0.61 16.14
N THR A 132 -0.79 0.43 16.57
CA THR A 132 -1.09 1.62 15.75
C THR A 132 0.14 2.25 15.10
N GLU A 133 1.30 2.19 15.77
CA GLU A 133 2.57 2.74 15.28
C GLU A 133 3.08 2.00 14.03
N LEU A 134 2.60 0.78 13.77
CA LEU A 134 2.96 0.01 12.58
C LEU A 134 2.31 0.54 11.29
N THR A 135 1.31 1.42 11.39
CA THR A 135 0.68 2.04 10.22
C THR A 135 1.68 2.88 9.41
N PRO A 136 2.34 3.89 9.98
CA PRO A 136 3.37 4.64 9.24
C PRO A 136 4.57 3.75 8.84
N GLU A 137 4.95 2.74 9.62
CA GLU A 137 6.05 1.82 9.26
C GLU A 137 5.72 0.99 8.02
N PHE A 138 4.51 0.42 7.95
CA PHE A 138 4.03 -0.27 6.75
C PHE A 138 4.07 0.64 5.52
N LEU A 139 3.58 1.89 5.66
CA LEU A 139 3.55 2.84 4.55
C LEU A 139 4.97 3.23 4.10
N ASN A 140 5.90 3.39 5.04
CA ASN A 140 7.29 3.70 4.76
C ASN A 140 7.96 2.54 4.00
N ALA A 141 7.77 1.32 4.49
CA ALA A 141 8.24 0.09 3.84
C ALA A 141 7.67 -0.07 2.42
N LEU A 142 6.37 0.17 2.24
CA LEU A 142 5.70 0.17 0.94
C LEU A 142 6.32 1.19 -0.02
N CYS A 143 6.52 2.44 0.43
CA CYS A 143 7.10 3.50 -0.39
C CYS A 143 8.52 3.17 -0.83
N ARG A 144 9.33 2.60 0.07
CA ARG A 144 10.69 2.14 -0.21
C ARG A 144 10.70 0.99 -1.20
N GLY A 145 9.83 0.00 -1.03
CA GLY A 145 9.74 -1.16 -1.93
C GLY A 145 9.23 -0.80 -3.33
N ALA A 146 8.26 0.11 -3.41
CA ALA A 146 7.63 0.52 -4.68
C ALA A 146 8.35 1.68 -5.38
N GLU A 147 9.26 2.38 -4.70
CA GLU A 147 9.89 3.62 -5.16
C GLU A 147 8.87 4.69 -5.54
N ILE A 148 7.93 4.96 -4.63
CA ILE A 148 6.88 5.96 -4.81
C ILE A 148 6.98 7.06 -3.76
N THR A 149 6.42 8.21 -4.11
CA THR A 149 6.22 9.32 -3.17
C THR A 149 4.78 9.29 -2.67
N LEU A 150 4.60 9.27 -1.36
CA LEU A 150 3.31 9.19 -0.69
C LEU A 150 3.20 10.28 0.38
N HIS A 151 2.15 11.08 0.29
CA HIS A 151 1.73 11.99 1.34
C HIS A 151 0.46 11.47 1.99
N VAL A 152 0.45 11.41 3.32
CA VAL A 152 -0.68 11.03 4.15
C VAL A 152 -0.98 12.19 5.09
N ARG A 153 -2.24 12.62 5.11
CA ARG A 153 -2.73 13.61 6.09
C ARG A 153 -3.96 13.07 6.79
N LEU A 154 -3.84 12.79 8.08
CA LEU A 154 -4.96 12.39 8.93
C LEU A 154 -5.61 13.66 9.49
N LEU A 155 -6.62 14.16 8.79
CA LEU A 155 -7.27 15.43 9.07
C LEU A 155 -8.14 15.37 10.33
N ARG A 156 -8.71 14.20 10.63
CA ARG A 156 -9.50 13.89 11.82
C ARG A 156 -9.22 12.45 12.26
N SER A 157 -9.08 12.25 13.56
CA SER A 157 -8.76 10.96 14.19
C SER A 157 -9.31 10.97 15.61
N ALA A 158 -10.30 10.12 15.88
CA ALA A 158 -10.77 9.91 17.26
C ALA A 158 -10.68 8.43 17.64
N ASN A 159 -11.16 7.54 16.76
CA ASN A 159 -10.99 6.10 16.89
C ASN A 159 -9.81 5.61 16.02
N ALA A 160 -8.89 4.86 16.63
CA ALA A 160 -7.69 4.36 15.93
C ALA A 160 -8.03 3.38 14.79
N HIS A 161 -9.02 2.51 14.95
CA HIS A 161 -9.50 1.64 13.87
C HIS A 161 -9.98 2.50 12.70
N HIS A 162 -10.87 3.46 12.95
CA HIS A 162 -11.45 4.29 11.90
C HIS A 162 -10.37 5.10 11.17
N ALA A 163 -9.42 5.67 11.91
CA ALA A 163 -8.30 6.40 11.35
C ALA A 163 -7.44 5.54 10.42
N ILE A 164 -7.02 4.35 10.87
CA ILE A 164 -6.17 3.45 10.07
C ILE A 164 -6.95 2.96 8.84
N GLU A 165 -8.22 2.56 9.01
CA GLU A 165 -9.04 2.09 7.89
C GLU A 165 -9.29 3.19 6.85
N ALA A 166 -9.48 4.45 7.29
CA ALA A 166 -9.57 5.60 6.39
C ALA A 166 -8.27 5.79 5.58
N VAL A 167 -7.10 5.67 6.22
CA VAL A 167 -5.79 5.76 5.54
C VAL A 167 -5.63 4.66 4.50
N PHE A 168 -5.91 3.40 4.85
CA PHE A 168 -5.81 2.28 3.90
C PHE A 168 -6.77 2.42 2.72
N LYS A 169 -8.03 2.84 2.97
CA LYS A 169 -9.01 3.07 1.91
C LYS A 169 -8.63 4.26 1.01
N ALA A 170 -8.10 5.34 1.58
CA ALA A 170 -7.59 6.47 0.81
C ALA A 170 -6.39 6.05 -0.05
N LEU A 171 -5.44 5.29 0.51
CA LEU A 171 -4.30 4.76 -0.21
C LEU A 171 -4.75 3.87 -1.36
N ALA A 172 -5.71 2.97 -1.10
CA ALA A 172 -6.26 2.08 -2.10
C ALA A 172 -6.85 2.82 -3.29
N ARG A 173 -7.66 3.86 -3.04
CA ARG A 173 -8.27 4.65 -4.11
C ARG A 173 -7.24 5.46 -4.89
N ALA A 174 -6.35 6.15 -4.20
CA ALA A 174 -5.29 6.93 -4.82
C ALA A 174 -4.36 6.04 -5.67
N LEU A 175 -3.95 4.90 -5.15
CA LEU A 175 -3.14 3.93 -5.88
C LEU A 175 -3.91 3.36 -7.08
N GLY A 176 -5.15 2.94 -6.88
CA GLY A 176 -6.02 2.40 -7.94
C GLY A 176 -6.27 3.41 -9.07
N ASP A 177 -6.22 4.71 -8.79
CA ASP A 177 -6.28 5.74 -9.84
C ASP A 177 -4.90 5.98 -10.49
N ALA A 178 -3.82 6.02 -9.70
CA ALA A 178 -2.46 6.25 -10.21
C ALA A 178 -1.97 5.16 -11.17
N VAL A 179 -2.36 3.90 -10.95
CA VAL A 179 -1.97 2.75 -11.80
C VAL A 179 -2.86 2.57 -13.02
N ARG A 180 -3.98 3.28 -13.15
CA ARG A 180 -4.85 3.15 -14.33
C ARG A 180 -4.16 3.63 -15.58
N LEU A 181 -4.46 2.97 -16.68
CA LEU A 181 -4.08 3.45 -18.00
C LEU A 181 -4.82 4.77 -18.30
N ASP A 182 -4.10 5.74 -18.81
CA ASP A 182 -4.63 7.03 -19.27
C ASP A 182 -4.88 6.98 -20.78
N GLU A 183 -6.15 6.89 -21.17
CA GLU A 183 -6.57 6.88 -22.57
C GLU A 183 -6.08 8.11 -23.35
N ARG A 184 -5.83 9.24 -22.68
CA ARG A 184 -5.32 10.47 -23.33
C ARG A 184 -3.80 10.49 -23.47
N GLY A 185 -3.08 9.84 -22.55
CA GLY A 185 -1.62 9.78 -22.53
C GLY A 185 -1.02 8.73 -23.46
N GLY A 186 -1.84 7.78 -23.94
CA GLY A 186 -1.38 6.71 -24.82
C GLY A 186 -0.35 5.81 -24.13
N ASP A 187 0.71 5.42 -24.84
CA ASP A 187 1.79 4.57 -24.31
C ASP A 187 2.98 5.39 -23.77
N GLU A 188 2.86 6.71 -23.58
CA GLU A 188 4.00 7.53 -23.16
C GLU A 188 4.41 7.30 -21.69
N VAL A 189 5.68 7.50 -21.36
CA VAL A 189 6.09 7.63 -19.95
C VAL A 189 5.58 8.98 -19.46
N PRO A 190 4.77 9.07 -18.40
CA PRO A 190 4.19 10.33 -17.91
C PRO A 190 5.23 11.17 -17.15
N SER A 191 6.31 11.58 -17.85
CA SER A 191 7.46 12.31 -17.31
C SER A 191 8.11 13.17 -18.38
N THR A 192 8.31 14.45 -18.07
CA THR A 192 9.05 15.38 -18.96
C THR A 192 10.52 15.01 -19.13
N LYS A 193 11.07 14.16 -18.26
CA LYS A 193 12.44 13.62 -18.37
C LYS A 193 12.54 12.39 -19.28
N GLY A 194 11.41 11.84 -19.72
CA GLY A 194 11.35 10.62 -20.52
C GLY A 194 11.61 9.32 -19.74
N VAL A 195 11.81 9.38 -18.42
CA VAL A 195 12.09 8.23 -17.55
C VAL A 195 11.48 8.42 -16.15
N LEU A 196 11.15 7.30 -15.48
CA LEU A 196 10.60 7.19 -14.12
C LEU A 196 11.15 6.01 -13.34
#